data_AF-A0A1V9DE81-F1
#
_entry.id   AF-A0A1V9DE81-F1
#
_cell.length_a   1.000
_cell.length_b   1.000
_cell.length_c   1.000
_cell.angle_alpha   90.00
_cell.angle_beta   90.00
_cell.angle_gamma   90.00
#
_symmetry.space_group_name_H-M   'P 1'
#
loop_
_entity.id
_entity.type
_entity.pdbx_description
1 polymer ?
#
loop_
_entity_poly.entity_id
_entity_poly.type
_entity_poly.pdbx_seq_one_letter_code
_entity_poly.pdbx_strand_id
1 'polypeptide(L)'
;MGVFLTPEFEAERRRLSITDNIICKTARKVFSGLKGNSLGKFTYKRRIALPNVSERDGARSIVFFNDGVHLYFFYLYAKSDLSKKKGKEIEDAEIDLFCSIAPDFIAMNEAMIKTLLEKKELFEVNCNE
;
A
#
# COMPACT_ATOMS: atom_id res chain seq x y z
N MET A 1 -13.32 8.33 -2.93
CA MET A 1 -12.16 7.61 -2.36
C MET A 1 -11.11 7.48 -3.44
N GLY A 2 -9.96 8.14 -3.29
CA GLY A 2 -8.82 7.96 -4.19
C GLY A 2 -7.93 6.82 -3.68
N VAL A 3 -7.63 5.86 -4.55
CA VAL A 3 -6.70 4.76 -4.25
C VAL A 3 -5.52 4.87 -5.19
N PHE A 4 -4.35 5.15 -4.64
CA PHE A 4 -3.17 5.44 -5.43
C PHE A 4 -2.03 4.47 -5.11
N LEU A 5 -1.25 4.13 -6.12
CA LEU A 5 -0.10 3.24 -6.05
C LEU A 5 1.16 3.99 -6.49
N THR A 6 2.27 3.74 -5.80
CA THR A 6 3.59 4.15 -6.31
C THR A 6 4.01 3.29 -7.51
N PRO A 7 4.97 3.73 -8.33
CA PRO A 7 5.49 2.96 -9.45
C PRO A 7 6.07 1.60 -9.02
N GLU A 8 6.79 1.57 -7.90
CA GLU A 8 7.36 0.35 -7.34
C GLU A 8 6.27 -0.63 -6.92
N PHE A 9 5.21 -0.13 -6.27
CA PHE A 9 4.06 -0.95 -5.91
C PHE A 9 3.35 -1.50 -7.16
N GLU A 10 3.12 -0.65 -8.17
CA GLU A 10 2.48 -1.05 -9.43
C GLU A 10 3.27 -2.13 -10.16
N ALA A 11 4.61 -2.00 -10.21
CA ALA A 11 5.47 -3.01 -10.82
C ALA A 11 5.39 -4.35 -10.06
N GLU A 12 5.48 -4.29 -8.73
CA GLU A 12 5.51 -5.48 -7.89
C GLU A 12 4.14 -6.19 -7.85
N ARG A 13 3.04 -5.45 -7.82
CA ARG A 13 1.70 -6.05 -7.81
C ARG A 13 1.44 -6.80 -9.11
N ARG A 14 1.97 -6.34 -10.25
CA ARG A 14 1.89 -7.03 -11.54
C ARG A 14 2.64 -8.34 -11.51
N ARG A 15 3.88 -8.35 -10.97
CA ARG A 15 4.67 -9.57 -10.76
C ARG A 15 3.91 -10.60 -9.92
N LEU A 16 3.21 -10.13 -8.89
CA LEU A 16 2.44 -10.96 -7.97
C LEU A 16 1.00 -11.25 -8.43
N SER A 17 0.62 -10.81 -9.62
CA SER A 17 -0.74 -10.98 -10.19
C SER A 17 -1.86 -10.45 -9.27
N ILE A 18 -1.58 -9.38 -8.51
CA ILE A 18 -2.55 -8.71 -7.65
C ILE A 18 -3.40 -7.77 -8.50
N THR A 19 -4.65 -8.14 -8.71
CA THR A 19 -5.61 -7.40 -9.54
C THR A 19 -6.18 -6.17 -8.82
N ASP A 20 -6.76 -5.26 -9.59
CA ASP A 20 -7.44 -4.07 -9.06
C ASP A 20 -8.56 -4.46 -8.07
N ASN A 21 -9.29 -5.56 -8.33
CA ASN A 21 -10.30 -6.07 -7.40
C ASN A 21 -9.71 -6.40 -6.01
N ILE A 22 -8.52 -7.01 -5.96
CA ILE A 22 -7.84 -7.31 -4.70
C ILE A 22 -7.42 -6.01 -4.00
N ILE A 23 -6.89 -5.04 -4.75
CA ILE A 23 -6.54 -3.72 -4.21
C ILE A 23 -7.78 -3.01 -3.66
N CYS A 24 -8.88 -2.97 -4.41
CA CYS A 24 -10.12 -2.34 -4.01
C CYS A 24 -10.78 -3.01 -2.80
N LYS A 25 -10.77 -4.34 -2.71
CA LYS A 25 -11.19 -5.05 -1.50
C LYS A 25 -10.32 -4.68 -0.29
N THR A 26 -9.01 -4.57 -0.48
CA THR A 26 -8.08 -4.15 0.58
C THR A 26 -8.33 -2.70 1.00
N ALA A 27 -8.50 -1.80 0.03
CA ALA A 27 -8.79 -0.38 0.26
C ALA A 27 -10.08 -0.23 1.07
N ARG A 28 -11.18 -0.85 0.66
CA ARG A 28 -12.46 -0.81 1.40
C ARG A 28 -12.30 -1.20 2.87
N LYS A 29 -11.48 -2.22 3.17
CA LYS A 29 -11.16 -2.59 4.57
C LYS A 29 -10.44 -1.46 5.31
N VAL A 30 -9.47 -0.79 4.69
CA VAL A 30 -8.74 0.32 5.32
C VAL A 30 -9.69 1.49 5.62
N PHE A 31 -10.52 1.89 4.66
CA PHE A 31 -11.52 2.96 4.84
C PHE A 31 -12.60 2.59 5.85
N SER A 32 -12.93 1.30 6.02
CA SER A 32 -13.86 0.85 7.07
C SER A 32 -13.22 0.77 8.47
N GLY A 33 -12.00 1.30 8.66
CA GLY A 33 -11.28 1.30 9.93
C GLY A 33 -10.35 0.10 10.16
N LEU A 34 -10.37 -0.92 9.28
CA LEU A 34 -9.45 -2.06 9.37
C LEU A 34 -8.12 -1.73 8.68
N LYS A 35 -7.41 -0.71 9.19
CA LYS A 35 -6.18 -0.16 8.60
C LYS A 35 -5.00 -1.13 8.57
N GLY A 36 -4.97 -2.10 9.48
CA GLY A 36 -3.83 -3.00 9.69
C GLY A 36 -2.99 -2.60 10.89
N ASN A 37 -1.77 -3.10 10.95
CA ASN A 37 -0.85 -2.83 12.07
C ASN A 37 -0.23 -1.44 11.89
N SER A 38 -0.48 -0.53 12.83
CA SER A 38 0.18 0.79 12.81
C SER A 38 1.68 0.64 12.98
N LEU A 39 2.44 1.37 12.17
CA LEU A 39 3.88 1.54 12.28
C LEU A 39 4.27 2.96 12.76
N GLY A 40 3.30 3.86 12.90
CA GLY A 40 3.50 5.28 13.25
C GLY A 40 3.23 6.21 12.07
N LYS A 41 3.07 7.51 12.34
CA LYS A 41 2.95 8.60 11.33
C LYS A 41 2.14 8.21 10.07
N PHE A 42 0.85 7.91 10.25
CA PHE A 42 -0.08 7.55 9.15
C PHE A 42 0.29 6.28 8.36
N THR A 43 1.29 5.53 8.82
CA THR A 43 1.83 4.34 8.15
C THR A 43 1.27 3.08 8.77
N TYR A 44 0.78 2.18 7.92
CA TYR A 44 0.21 0.91 8.33
C TYR A 44 0.79 -0.23 7.51
N LYS A 45 1.11 -1.35 8.18
CA LYS A 45 1.38 -2.62 7.53
C LYS A 45 0.08 -3.38 7.29
N ARG A 46 -0.22 -3.66 6.03
CA ARG A 46 -1.43 -4.38 5.59
C ARG A 46 -1.09 -5.73 4.97
N ARG A 47 -1.99 -6.70 5.16
CA ARG A 47 -1.95 -7.99 4.48
C ARG A 47 -2.80 -7.94 3.23
N ILE A 48 -2.30 -8.48 2.12
CA ILE A 48 -2.98 -8.51 0.83
C ILE A 48 -2.99 -9.97 0.34
N ALA A 49 -4.15 -10.44 -0.10
CA ALA A 49 -4.27 -11.78 -0.68
C ALA A 49 -3.49 -11.86 -2.00
N LEU A 50 -2.88 -13.01 -2.27
CA LEU A 50 -2.41 -13.36 -3.61
C LEU A 50 -3.44 -14.27 -4.27
N PRO A 51 -3.46 -14.39 -5.61
CA PRO A 51 -4.32 -15.36 -6.28
C PRO A 51 -4.13 -16.77 -5.68
N ASN A 52 -5.23 -17.40 -5.26
CA ASN A 52 -5.26 -18.72 -4.62
C ASN A 52 -4.47 -18.85 -3.30
N VAL A 53 -4.06 -17.75 -2.67
CA VAL A 53 -3.36 -17.73 -1.38
C VAL A 53 -4.09 -16.81 -0.40
N SER A 54 -4.26 -17.26 0.83
CA SER A 54 -4.91 -16.47 1.88
C SER A 54 -4.15 -15.16 2.17
N GLU A 55 -4.83 -14.14 2.73
CA GLU A 55 -4.15 -12.88 3.15
C GLU A 55 -3.02 -13.12 4.17
N ARG A 56 -3.13 -14.18 4.98
CA ARG A 56 -2.12 -14.50 6.00
C ARG A 56 -0.78 -14.89 5.36
N ASP A 57 -0.86 -15.63 4.26
CA ASP A 57 0.29 -16.23 3.58
C ASP A 57 0.64 -15.56 2.26
N GLY A 58 -0.18 -14.60 1.82
CA GLY A 58 0.04 -13.80 0.63
C GLY A 58 1.08 -12.68 0.82
N ALA A 59 0.76 -11.50 0.32
CA ALA A 59 1.67 -10.36 0.32
C ALA A 59 1.46 -9.42 1.51
N ARG A 60 2.48 -8.61 1.77
CA ARG A 60 2.47 -7.53 2.77
C ARG A 60 2.76 -6.22 2.08
N SER A 61 2.03 -5.21 2.52
CA SER A 61 2.12 -3.87 1.97
C SER A 61 2.27 -2.83 3.06
N ILE A 62 3.01 -1.77 2.74
CA ILE A 62 2.97 -0.51 3.47
C ILE A 62 1.98 0.42 2.80
N VAL A 63 1.04 0.92 3.58
CA VAL A 63 0.03 1.89 3.13
C VAL A 63 0.07 3.14 3.98
N PHE A 64 -0.20 4.29 3.38
CA PHE A 64 -0.34 5.58 4.05
C PHE A 64 -1.79 6.00 4.05
N PHE A 65 -2.32 6.30 5.24
CA PHE A 65 -3.71 6.68 5.43
C PHE A 65 -3.88 7.55 6.68
N ASN A 66 -4.67 8.61 6.59
CA ASN A 66 -4.96 9.49 7.73
C ASN A 66 -6.46 9.79 7.86
N ASP A 67 -7.31 8.75 7.82
CA ASP A 67 -8.78 8.88 7.95
C ASP A 67 -9.43 9.87 6.96
N GLY A 68 -8.73 10.15 5.86
CA GLY A 68 -9.15 11.08 4.82
C GLY A 68 -9.81 10.37 3.64
N VAL A 69 -9.77 11.03 2.49
CA VAL A 69 -10.40 10.54 1.25
C VAL A 69 -9.44 9.80 0.32
N HIS A 70 -8.14 9.77 0.64
CA HIS A 70 -7.09 9.16 -0.16
C HIS A 70 -6.32 8.10 0.62
N LEU A 71 -6.00 7.00 -0.05
CA LEU A 71 -5.19 5.89 0.43
C LEU A 71 -4.06 5.64 -0.56
N TYR A 72 -2.84 5.57 -0.04
CA TYR A 72 -1.65 5.32 -0.84
C TYR A 72 -1.05 3.96 -0.51
N PHE A 73 -0.87 3.11 -1.52
CA PHE A 73 -0.10 1.87 -1.41
C PHE A 73 1.33 2.16 -1.86
N PHE A 74 2.27 2.10 -0.91
CA PHE A 74 3.64 2.58 -1.10
C PHE A 74 4.63 1.46 -1.40
N TYR A 75 4.54 0.34 -0.69
CA TYR A 75 5.47 -0.77 -0.81
C TYR A 75 4.74 -2.11 -0.75
N LEU A 76 5.29 -3.14 -1.41
CA LEU A 76 4.72 -4.48 -1.52
C LEU A 76 5.83 -5.52 -1.54
N TYR A 77 5.61 -6.65 -0.88
CA TYR A 77 6.45 -7.83 -1.01
C TYR A 77 5.63 -9.10 -0.74
N ALA A 78 5.95 -10.21 -1.39
CA ALA A 78 5.35 -11.49 -1.05
C ALA A 78 6.01 -12.06 0.21
N LYS A 79 5.21 -12.62 1.13
CA LYS A 79 5.75 -13.28 2.33
C LYS A 79 6.67 -14.45 1.97
N SER A 80 6.41 -15.13 0.85
CA SER A 80 7.25 -16.23 0.33
C SER A 80 8.69 -15.79 0.06
N ASP A 81 8.90 -14.52 -0.30
CA ASP A 81 10.22 -13.99 -0.63
C ASP A 81 11.07 -13.81 0.63
N LEU A 82 10.43 -13.74 1.79
CA LEU A 82 11.07 -13.69 3.11
C LEU A 82 11.30 -15.06 3.74
N SER A 83 11.04 -16.17 3.03
CA SER A 83 11.05 -17.55 3.58
C SER A 83 12.37 -17.95 4.29
N LYS A 84 13.47 -17.24 4.05
CA LYS A 84 14.78 -17.45 4.70
C LYS A 84 15.10 -16.46 5.82
N LYS A 85 14.31 -15.38 5.98
CA LYS A 85 14.57 -14.32 6.96
C LYS A 85 14.04 -14.76 8.32
N LYS A 86 14.95 -15.11 9.24
CA LYS A 86 14.62 -15.34 10.65
C LYS A 86 14.62 -13.99 11.38
N GLY A 87 13.45 -13.49 11.79
CA GLY A 87 13.35 -12.24 12.54
C GLY A 87 12.21 -11.32 12.07
N LYS A 88 12.45 -10.00 12.15
CA LYS A 88 11.48 -8.98 11.73
C LYS A 88 11.26 -9.05 10.20
N GLU A 89 10.01 -8.94 9.77
CA GLU A 89 9.66 -8.87 8.33
C GLU A 89 10.22 -7.59 7.68
N ILE A 90 10.25 -6.48 8.43
CA ILE A 90 10.70 -5.15 8.00
C ILE A 90 11.64 -4.62 9.09
N GLU A 91 12.80 -4.10 8.70
CA GLU A 91 13.78 -3.54 9.63
C GLU A 91 13.31 -2.19 10.20
N ASP A 92 13.79 -1.82 11.39
CA ASP A 92 13.37 -0.58 12.04
C ASP A 92 13.75 0.67 11.21
N ALA A 93 14.91 0.66 10.55
CA ALA A 93 15.33 1.73 9.66
C ALA A 93 14.42 1.91 8.42
N GLU A 94 13.86 0.81 7.90
CA GLU A 94 12.89 0.87 6.81
C GLU A 94 11.57 1.47 7.30
N ILE A 95 11.13 1.07 8.51
CA ILE A 95 9.95 1.65 9.15
C ILE A 95 10.12 3.15 9.36
N ASP A 96 11.26 3.60 9.87
CA ASP A 96 11.55 5.02 10.09
C ASP A 96 11.50 5.82 8.80
N LEU A 97 12.02 5.27 7.69
CA LEU A 97 11.95 5.86 6.37
C LEU A 97 10.50 5.95 5.85
N PHE A 98 9.71 4.89 5.98
CA PHE A 98 8.30 4.95 5.57
C PHE A 98 7.52 5.99 6.37
N CYS A 99 7.74 6.03 7.68
CA CYS A 99 7.12 6.98 8.59
C CYS A 99 7.55 8.43 8.33
N SER A 100 8.76 8.68 7.80
CA SER A 100 9.21 10.03 7.45
C SER A 100 8.59 10.53 6.13
N ILE A 101 8.33 9.62 5.17
CA ILE A 101 7.76 9.93 3.86
C ILE A 101 6.22 10.06 3.91
N ALA A 102 5.55 9.28 4.76
CA ALA A 102 4.09 9.23 4.80
C ALA A 102 3.38 10.60 4.93
N PRO A 103 3.84 11.55 5.78
CA PRO A 103 3.21 12.87 5.89
C PRO A 103 3.17 13.64 4.56
N ASP A 104 4.19 13.51 3.71
CA ASP A 104 4.25 14.21 2.43
C ASP A 104 3.15 13.70 1.47
N PHE A 105 2.92 12.39 1.45
CA PHE A 105 1.81 11.77 0.70
C PHE A 105 0.44 12.22 1.23
N ILE A 106 0.29 12.28 2.55
CA ILE A 106 -0.97 12.73 3.18
C ILE A 106 -1.25 14.21 2.89
N ALA A 107 -0.21 15.04 2.75
CA ALA A 107 -0.32 16.46 2.47
C ALA A 107 -0.50 16.79 0.98
N MET A 108 -0.44 15.80 0.07
CA MET A 108 -0.64 16.04 -1.37
C MET A 108 -2.05 16.57 -1.63
N ASN A 109 -2.12 17.68 -2.36
CA ASN A 109 -3.39 18.21 -2.86
C ASN A 109 -3.75 17.61 -4.23
N GLU A 110 -4.99 17.83 -4.69
CA GLU A 110 -5.49 17.26 -5.95
C GLU A 110 -4.65 17.66 -7.18
N ALA A 111 -4.14 18.89 -7.21
CA ALA A 111 -3.30 19.37 -8.32
C ALA A 111 -1.96 18.62 -8.40
N MET A 112 -1.34 18.36 -7.24
CA MET A 112 -0.13 17.55 -7.14
C MET A 112 -0.42 16.11 -7.57
N ILE A 113 -1.48 15.50 -7.03
CA ILE A 113 -1.89 14.14 -7.38
C ILE A 113 -2.08 14.02 -8.90
N LYS A 114 -2.83 14.96 -9.52
CA LYS A 114 -3.04 14.98 -10.97
C LYS A 114 -1.73 15.05 -11.75
N THR A 115 -0.79 15.91 -11.33
CA THR A 115 0.53 16.02 -11.95
C THR A 115 1.31 14.70 -11.86
N LEU A 116 1.28 14.03 -10.71
CA LEU A 116 1.96 12.74 -10.50
C LEU A 116 1.32 11.62 -11.34
N LEU A 117 0.00 11.63 -11.51
CA LEU A 117 -0.71 10.70 -12.40
C LEU A 117 -0.29 10.91 -13.87
N GLU A 118 -0.22 12.17 -14.33
CA GLU A 118 0.24 12.51 -15.69
C GLU A 118 1.69 12.07 -15.94
N LYS A 119 2.56 12.20 -14.93
CA LYS A 119 3.96 11.77 -14.97
C LYS A 119 4.17 10.27 -14.76
N LYS A 120 3.12 9.51 -14.44
CA LYS A 120 3.21 8.10 -14.02
C LYS A 120 4.09 7.88 -12.77
N GLU A 121 4.17 8.89 -11.91
CA GLU A 121 4.76 8.84 -10.58
C GLU A 121 3.72 8.43 -9.52
N LEU A 122 2.44 8.41 -9.89
CA LEU A 122 1.36 7.71 -9.20
C LEU A 122 0.48 6.99 -10.22
N PHE A 123 -0.18 5.93 -9.76
CA PHE A 123 -1.20 5.21 -10.52
C PHE A 123 -2.50 5.18 -9.72
N GLU A 124 -3.61 5.55 -10.33
CA GLU A 124 -4.92 5.46 -9.70
C GLU A 124 -5.59 4.12 -10.00
N VAL A 125 -6.12 3.49 -8.95
CA VAL A 125 -6.95 2.29 -9.09
C VAL A 125 -8.41 2.70 -8.99
N ASN A 126 -9.15 2.42 -10.05
CA ASN A 126 -10.57 2.68 -10.07
C ASN A 126 -11.32 1.58 -9.30
N CYS A 127 -11.86 1.95 -8.14
CA CYS A 127 -12.66 1.08 -7.28
C CYS A 127 -14.17 1.34 -7.39
N ASN A 128 -14.62 1.77 -8.58
CA ASN A 128 -16.04 1.81 -8.94
C ASN A 128 -16.70 0.50 -8.49
N GLU A 129 -17.80 0.65 -7.74
CA GLU A 129 -18.55 -0.46 -7.15
C GLU A 129 -19.10 -1.43 -8.19
#